data_AF-C5KMQ0-F1
#
_entry.id   AF-C5KMQ0-F1
#
_cell.length_a   1.000
_cell.length_b   1.000
_cell.length_c   1.000
_cell.angle_alpha   90.00
_cell.angle_beta   90.00
_cell.angle_gamma   90.00
#
_symmetry.space_group_name_H-M   'P 1'
#
loop_
_entity.id
_entity.type
_entity.pdbx_description
1 polymer ?
#
loop_
_entity_poly.entity_id
_entity_poly.type
_entity_poly.pdbx_seq_one_letter_code
_entity_poly.pdbx_strand_id
1 'polypeptide(L)'
;MKHYIDSTNTNNNRTSMNLIKIDTYLKHFINMIIHRLKLISPSSPLLGVGDMIDAVRDAKISRRKEEQQLKRKYITKAYHHEDDNDEEIMRECYISLIKYFTLLSVDEDKMLGIEIECLKRRESDNQLLESNKKSTEEKDHDNRHPPDRRRRMPWVVRLGTGDIVGKDRLEVMNGVFKPDIPMPTMTLDEWAAIEQQNMMKSETINDDDGISSGKEEEEEELKARKWDDWKDDHPRGSGNKMANIG
;
A
#
# COMPACT_ATOMS: atom_id res chain seq x y z
N MET A 1 -1.53 -37.18 -8.97
CA MET A 1 -1.65 -35.74 -9.35
C MET A 1 -3.04 -35.15 -9.09
N LYS A 2 -4.15 -35.89 -9.25
CA LYS A 2 -5.50 -35.40 -8.90
C LYS A 2 -5.68 -35.02 -7.42
N HIS A 3 -5.08 -35.77 -6.48
CA HIS A 3 -5.20 -35.49 -5.04
C HIS A 3 -4.50 -34.21 -4.53
N TYR A 4 -3.64 -33.57 -5.32
CA TYR A 4 -2.92 -32.35 -4.89
C TYR A 4 -3.67 -31.06 -5.22
N ILE A 5 -4.62 -31.12 -6.17
CA ILE A 5 -5.42 -29.96 -6.59
C ILE A 5 -6.57 -29.73 -5.59
N ASP A 6 -7.21 -30.80 -5.13
CA ASP A 6 -8.34 -30.73 -4.19
C ASP A 6 -7.96 -30.17 -2.80
N SER A 7 -6.73 -30.42 -2.33
CA SER A 7 -6.26 -29.89 -1.04
C SER A 7 -6.03 -28.38 -1.08
N THR A 8 -5.61 -27.83 -2.22
CA THR A 8 -5.43 -26.38 -2.39
C THR A 8 -6.76 -25.65 -2.50
N ASN A 9 -7.76 -26.26 -3.15
CA ASN A 9 -9.07 -25.64 -3.34
C ASN A 9 -9.87 -25.61 -2.03
N THR A 10 -9.80 -26.67 -1.22
CA THR A 10 -10.41 -26.71 0.11
C THR A 10 -9.77 -25.76 1.11
N ASN A 11 -8.45 -25.57 1.06
CA ASN A 11 -7.77 -24.56 1.88
C ASN A 11 -8.09 -23.13 1.44
N ASN A 12 -8.16 -22.86 0.14
CA ASN A 12 -8.55 -21.53 -0.36
C ASN A 12 -9.98 -21.16 0.05
N ASN A 13 -10.91 -22.11 0.01
CA ASN A 13 -12.30 -21.89 0.45
C ASN A 13 -12.43 -21.66 1.96
N ARG A 14 -11.55 -22.27 2.76
CA ARG A 14 -11.49 -21.99 4.21
C ARG A 14 -10.95 -20.59 4.48
N THR A 15 -9.90 -20.20 3.75
CA THR A 15 -9.28 -18.88 3.88
C THR A 15 -10.28 -17.78 3.48
N SER A 16 -10.93 -17.89 2.33
CA SER A 16 -11.93 -16.90 1.89
C SER A 16 -13.09 -16.75 2.89
N MET A 17 -13.59 -17.87 3.43
CA MET A 17 -14.62 -17.86 4.48
C MET A 17 -14.16 -17.21 5.78
N ASN A 18 -12.88 -17.37 6.14
CA ASN A 18 -12.31 -16.70 7.32
C ASN A 18 -12.18 -15.19 7.10
N LEU A 19 -11.76 -14.74 5.92
CA LEU A 19 -11.69 -13.32 5.60
C LEU A 19 -13.07 -12.66 5.62
N ILE A 20 -14.10 -13.32 5.09
CA ILE A 20 -15.48 -12.82 5.15
C ILE A 20 -15.98 -12.69 6.59
N LYS A 21 -15.61 -13.63 7.47
CA LYS A 21 -15.95 -13.52 8.91
C LYS A 21 -15.21 -12.36 9.59
N ILE A 22 -13.94 -12.15 9.24
CA ILE A 22 -13.16 -11.03 9.79
C ILE A 22 -13.76 -9.69 9.35
N ASP A 23 -14.11 -9.57 8.07
CA ASP A 23 -14.82 -8.41 7.49
C ASP A 23 -16.13 -8.12 8.24
N THR A 24 -16.94 -9.14 8.53
CA THR A 24 -18.20 -8.94 9.26
C THR A 24 -17.97 -8.52 10.72
N TYR A 25 -16.96 -9.08 11.39
CA TYR A 25 -16.61 -8.66 12.75
C TYR A 25 -16.09 -7.22 12.80
N LEU A 26 -15.24 -6.82 11.86
CA LEU A 26 -14.72 -5.45 11.78
C LEU A 26 -15.83 -4.44 11.53
N LYS A 27 -16.74 -4.72 10.59
CA LYS A 27 -17.92 -3.87 10.35
C LYS A 27 -18.82 -3.78 11.57
N HIS A 28 -19.02 -4.88 12.30
CA HIS A 28 -19.78 -4.85 13.54
C HIS A 28 -19.11 -3.98 14.62
N PHE A 29 -17.80 -4.11 14.79
CA PHE A 29 -17.00 -3.30 15.71
C PHE A 29 -17.07 -1.80 15.37
N ILE A 30 -16.87 -1.44 14.11
CA ILE A 30 -16.96 -0.06 13.61
C ILE A 30 -18.36 0.50 13.87
N ASN A 31 -19.41 -0.23 13.51
CA ASN A 31 -20.80 0.18 13.74
C ASN A 31 -21.13 0.35 15.23
N MET A 32 -20.62 -0.54 16.08
CA MET A 32 -20.78 -0.42 17.54
C MET A 32 -20.18 0.89 18.05
N ILE A 33 -18.99 1.27 17.58
CA ILE A 33 -18.29 2.44 18.08
C ILE A 33 -18.91 3.74 17.59
N ILE A 34 -19.32 3.78 16.32
CA ILE A 34 -19.94 4.97 15.72
C ILE A 34 -21.34 5.19 16.27
N HIS A 35 -22.20 4.16 16.24
CA HIS A 35 -23.62 4.34 16.51
C HIS A 35 -23.98 4.20 17.99
N ARG A 36 -23.35 3.28 18.72
CA ARG A 36 -23.66 3.06 20.15
C ARG A 36 -22.81 3.92 21.07
N LEU A 37 -21.50 3.96 20.83
CA LEU A 37 -20.59 4.67 21.72
C LEU A 37 -20.40 6.15 21.34
N LYS A 38 -20.77 6.55 20.11
CA LYS A 38 -20.67 7.93 19.58
C LYS A 38 -19.28 8.55 19.80
N LEU A 39 -18.25 7.72 19.84
CA LEU A 39 -16.88 8.19 20.10
C LEU A 39 -16.25 8.87 18.88
N ILE A 40 -16.85 8.66 17.70
CA ILE A 40 -16.39 9.12 16.39
C ILE A 40 -17.61 9.59 15.60
N SER A 41 -17.50 10.77 14.97
CA SER A 41 -18.56 11.31 14.12
C SER A 41 -18.65 10.50 12.81
N PRO A 42 -19.85 10.14 12.34
CA PRO A 42 -20.03 9.44 11.06
C PRO A 42 -19.66 10.32 9.84
N SER A 43 -19.60 11.64 10.03
CA SER A 43 -19.21 12.64 9.01
C SER A 43 -17.71 12.97 9.02
N SER A 44 -16.93 12.31 9.88
CA SER A 44 -15.49 12.53 9.90
C SER A 44 -14.88 12.16 8.54
N PRO A 45 -13.97 12.98 7.98
CA PRO A 45 -13.14 12.63 6.81
C PRO A 45 -12.42 11.26 6.96
N LEU A 46 -12.37 10.77 8.20
CA LEU A 46 -11.92 9.46 8.65
C LEU A 46 -12.72 8.28 8.09
N LEU A 47 -13.99 8.42 7.70
CA LEU A 47 -14.82 7.30 7.22
C LEU A 47 -15.03 7.29 5.70
N GLY A 48 -14.87 8.42 5.02
CA GLY A 48 -14.97 8.46 3.56
C GLY A 48 -14.77 9.87 3.03
N VAL A 49 -13.99 9.99 1.96
CA VAL A 49 -13.95 11.17 1.10
C VAL A 49 -14.28 10.68 -0.30
N GLY A 50 -15.20 11.38 -0.96
CA GLY A 50 -15.64 11.08 -2.31
C GLY A 50 -14.50 11.16 -3.33
N ASP A 51 -14.79 10.67 -4.54
CA ASP A 51 -13.87 10.24 -5.61
C ASP A 51 -12.96 11.32 -6.25
N MET A 52 -12.66 12.42 -5.56
CA MET A 52 -11.75 13.46 -6.04
C MET A 52 -10.31 13.17 -5.58
N ILE A 53 -9.41 12.89 -6.53
CA ILE A 53 -8.07 12.34 -6.31
C ILE A 53 -7.22 13.15 -5.31
N ASP A 54 -7.27 14.48 -5.38
CA ASP A 54 -6.51 15.35 -4.47
C ASP A 54 -7.11 15.34 -3.05
N ALA A 55 -8.44 15.36 -2.95
CA ALA A 55 -9.14 15.25 -1.67
C ALA A 55 -8.93 13.88 -1.00
N VAL A 56 -8.78 12.80 -1.79
CA VAL A 56 -8.46 11.46 -1.29
C VAL A 56 -7.05 11.40 -0.70
N ARG A 57 -6.07 12.03 -1.37
CA ARG A 57 -4.68 12.09 -0.86
C ARG A 57 -4.61 12.85 0.46
N ASP A 58 -5.22 14.03 0.52
CA ASP A 58 -5.21 14.86 1.72
C ASP A 58 -5.97 14.21 2.88
N ALA A 59 -7.09 13.53 2.60
CA ALA A 59 -7.81 12.74 3.59
C ALA A 59 -6.96 11.59 4.16
N LYS A 60 -6.16 10.94 3.31
CA LYS A 60 -5.22 9.89 3.75
C LYS A 60 -4.10 10.46 4.62
N ILE A 61 -3.59 11.63 4.28
CA ILE A 61 -2.56 12.33 5.07
C ILE A 61 -3.13 12.73 6.44
N SER A 62 -4.31 13.35 6.47
CA SER A 62 -4.97 13.76 7.72
C SER A 62 -5.27 12.56 8.60
N ARG A 63 -5.81 11.47 8.04
CA ARG A 63 -6.04 10.20 8.75
C ARG A 63 -4.76 9.65 9.37
N ARG A 64 -3.66 9.62 8.60
CA ARG A 64 -2.38 9.09 9.09
C ARG A 64 -1.74 9.98 10.15
N LYS A 65 -1.92 11.30 10.07
CA LYS A 65 -1.52 12.24 11.12
C LYS A 65 -2.32 11.98 12.42
N GLU A 66 -3.63 11.82 12.32
CA GLU A 66 -4.48 11.51 13.47
C GLU A 66 -4.16 10.15 14.11
N GLU A 67 -3.95 9.11 13.28
CA GLU A 67 -3.48 7.80 13.72
C GLU A 67 -2.20 7.92 14.58
N GLN A 68 -1.22 8.68 14.08
CA GLN A 68 0.03 8.93 14.79
C GLN A 68 -0.17 9.73 16.08
N GLN A 69 -1.02 10.75 16.07
CA GLN A 69 -1.33 11.54 17.27
C GLN A 69 -1.98 10.69 18.35
N LEU A 70 -2.96 9.86 18.00
CA LEU A 70 -3.63 8.99 18.97
C LEU A 70 -2.69 7.91 19.51
N LYS A 71 -1.86 7.30 18.65
CA LYS A 71 -0.86 6.33 19.07
C LYS A 71 0.15 6.97 20.04
N ARG A 72 0.64 8.17 19.75
CA ARG A 72 1.55 8.90 20.64
C ARG A 72 0.86 9.25 21.95
N LYS A 73 -0.38 9.75 21.92
CA LYS A 73 -1.15 10.09 23.12
C LYS A 73 -1.36 8.87 24.04
N TYR A 74 -1.69 7.71 23.48
CA TYR A 74 -1.79 6.47 24.24
C TYR A 74 -0.44 6.10 24.87
N ILE A 75 0.64 6.09 24.08
CA ILE A 75 1.98 5.74 24.54
C ILE A 75 2.42 6.67 25.69
N THR A 76 2.36 7.98 25.48
CA THR A 76 2.74 8.98 26.49
C THR A 76 1.97 8.78 27.78
N LYS A 77 0.65 8.62 27.71
CA LYS A 77 -0.16 8.45 28.92
C LYS A 77 0.09 7.10 29.61
N ALA A 78 0.27 6.01 28.86
CA ALA A 78 0.63 4.71 29.42
C ALA A 78 1.96 4.71 30.19
N TYR A 79 2.95 5.52 29.78
CA TYR A 79 4.24 5.64 30.48
C TYR A 79 4.21 6.53 31.73
N HIS A 80 3.21 7.41 31.87
CA HIS A 80 3.08 8.30 33.05
C HIS A 80 2.23 7.70 34.19
N HIS A 81 1.79 6.45 34.05
CA HIS A 81 0.80 5.81 34.91
C HIS A 81 1.35 4.89 36.01
N GLU A 82 2.67 4.81 36.18
CA GLU A 82 3.24 3.93 37.22
C GLU A 82 3.06 4.47 38.65
N ASP A 83 2.84 5.78 38.82
CA ASP A 83 2.87 6.42 40.15
C ASP A 83 1.52 6.99 40.64
N ASP A 84 0.57 7.30 39.75
CA ASP A 84 -0.73 7.88 40.13
C ASP A 84 -1.90 6.96 39.69
N ASN A 85 -2.67 6.50 40.68
CA ASN A 85 -3.87 5.67 40.56
C ASN A 85 -5.08 6.48 40.03
N ASP A 86 -4.83 7.37 39.06
CA ASP A 86 -5.80 8.30 38.53
C ASP A 86 -6.69 7.60 37.50
N GLU A 87 -7.85 7.16 37.96
CA GLU A 87 -8.88 6.49 37.16
C GLU A 87 -9.27 7.30 35.91
N GLU A 88 -9.25 8.64 35.98
CA GLU A 88 -9.57 9.49 34.83
C GLU A 88 -8.51 9.39 33.73
N ILE A 89 -7.22 9.36 34.08
CA ILE A 89 -6.15 9.24 33.09
C ILE A 89 -6.21 7.83 32.44
N MET A 90 -6.53 6.79 33.21
CA MET A 90 -6.75 5.42 32.69
C MET A 90 -7.93 5.37 31.72
N ARG A 91 -9.03 6.04 32.05
CA ARG A 91 -10.20 6.16 31.17
C ARG A 91 -9.85 6.86 29.86
N GLU A 92 -9.08 7.95 29.92
CA GLU A 92 -8.62 8.65 28.73
C GLU A 92 -7.63 7.82 27.88
N CYS A 93 -6.80 6.99 28.52
CA CYS A 93 -5.93 6.02 27.84
C CYS A 93 -6.76 5.02 27.02
N TYR A 94 -7.74 4.38 27.65
CA TYR A 94 -8.60 3.41 26.97
C TYR A 94 -9.45 4.04 25.87
N ILE A 95 -9.96 5.26 26.07
CA ILE A 95 -10.66 5.99 25.01
C ILE A 95 -9.73 6.26 23.82
N SER A 96 -8.49 6.67 24.07
CA SER A 96 -7.50 6.92 23.01
C SER A 96 -7.13 5.62 22.28
N LEU A 97 -7.01 4.51 23.01
CA LEU A 97 -6.75 3.18 22.46
C LEU A 97 -7.89 2.68 21.58
N ILE A 98 -9.13 2.78 22.04
CA ILE A 98 -10.33 2.39 21.27
C ILE A 98 -10.41 3.20 19.97
N LYS A 99 -10.20 4.52 20.05
CA LYS A 99 -10.17 5.38 18.85
C LYS A 99 -9.03 5.02 17.90
N TYR A 100 -7.84 4.70 18.39
CA TYR A 100 -6.75 4.22 17.54
C TYR A 100 -7.12 2.93 16.81
N PHE A 101 -7.64 1.93 17.54
CA PHE A 101 -8.05 0.66 16.92
C PHE A 101 -9.20 0.82 15.92
N THR A 102 -10.11 1.77 16.12
CA THR A 102 -11.15 2.03 15.11
C THR A 102 -10.59 2.53 13.80
N LEU A 103 -9.59 3.42 13.83
CA LEU A 103 -8.94 3.91 12.61
C LEU A 103 -8.25 2.76 11.88
N LEU A 104 -7.54 1.92 12.64
CA LEU A 104 -6.91 0.72 12.11
C LEU A 104 -7.95 -0.22 11.47
N SER A 105 -9.08 -0.47 12.15
CA SER A 105 -10.15 -1.32 11.62
C SER A 105 -10.75 -0.79 10.32
N VAL A 106 -10.93 0.53 10.18
CA VAL A 106 -11.45 1.15 8.95
C VAL A 106 -10.47 0.98 7.79
N ASP A 107 -9.16 1.09 8.06
CA ASP A 107 -8.15 0.89 7.02
C ASP A 107 -8.05 -0.59 6.62
N GLU A 108 -8.15 -1.52 7.57
CA GLU A 108 -8.14 -2.95 7.27
C GLU A 108 -9.41 -3.43 6.57
N ASP A 109 -10.58 -2.84 6.85
CA ASP A 109 -11.81 -3.10 6.10
C ASP A 109 -11.63 -2.86 4.59
N LYS A 110 -10.93 -1.77 4.24
CA LYS A 110 -10.60 -1.45 2.84
C LYS A 110 -9.64 -2.47 2.24
N MET A 111 -8.60 -2.87 2.97
CA MET A 111 -7.61 -3.83 2.49
C MET A 111 -8.24 -5.22 2.30
N LEU A 112 -9.06 -5.67 3.25
CA LEU A 112 -9.80 -6.93 3.15
C LEU A 112 -10.79 -6.91 1.99
N GLY A 113 -11.45 -5.77 1.74
CA GLY A 113 -12.32 -5.61 0.56
C GLY A 113 -11.60 -5.89 -0.75
N ILE A 114 -10.39 -5.33 -0.92
CA ILE A 114 -9.55 -5.55 -2.10
C ILE A 114 -9.10 -7.01 -2.18
N GLU A 115 -8.65 -7.61 -1.06
CA GLU A 115 -8.18 -8.99 -1.04
C GLU A 115 -9.31 -9.98 -1.39
N ILE A 116 -10.50 -9.79 -0.82
CA ILE A 116 -11.68 -10.61 -1.14
C ILE A 116 -12.03 -10.51 -2.63
N GLU A 117 -11.96 -9.31 -3.21
CA GLU A 117 -12.20 -9.12 -4.64
C GLU A 117 -11.16 -9.85 -5.50
N CYS A 118 -9.88 -9.74 -5.17
CA CYS A 118 -8.79 -10.46 -5.83
C CYS A 118 -8.98 -11.98 -5.76
N LEU A 119 -9.38 -12.50 -4.60
CA LEU A 119 -9.64 -13.94 -4.41
C LEU A 119 -10.82 -14.41 -5.27
N LYS A 120 -11.90 -13.62 -5.37
CA LYS A 120 -13.05 -13.93 -6.25
C LYS A 120 -12.64 -13.96 -7.73
N ARG A 121 -11.87 -12.98 -8.19
CA ARG A 121 -11.38 -12.92 -9.58
C ARG A 121 -10.47 -14.12 -9.91
N ARG A 122 -9.60 -14.49 -8.98
CA ARG A 122 -8.76 -15.69 -9.11
C ARG A 122 -9.60 -16.97 -9.23
N GLU A 123 -10.68 -17.08 -8.46
CA GLU A 123 -11.56 -18.23 -8.52
C GLU A 123 -12.28 -18.33 -9.88
N SER A 124 -12.78 -17.21 -10.42
CA SER A 124 -13.37 -17.18 -11.76
C SER A 124 -12.36 -17.54 -12.85
N ASP A 125 -11.12 -17.05 -12.76
CA ASP A 125 -10.08 -17.37 -13.74
C ASP A 125 -9.70 -18.85 -13.71
N ASN A 126 -9.61 -19.46 -12.52
CA ASN A 126 -9.38 -20.89 -12.38
C ASN A 126 -10.51 -21.71 -13.01
N GLN A 127 -11.77 -21.32 -12.81
CA GLN A 127 -12.92 -22.01 -13.42
C GLN A 127 -12.87 -21.96 -14.96
N LEU A 128 -12.50 -20.81 -15.54
CA LEU A 128 -12.33 -20.64 -16.99
C LEU A 128 -11.19 -21.51 -17.55
N LEU A 129 -10.08 -21.63 -16.81
CA LEU A 129 -8.96 -22.50 -17.19
C LEU A 129 -9.34 -23.98 -17.17
N GLU A 130 -10.15 -24.41 -16.19
CA GLU A 130 -10.64 -25.78 -16.11
C GLU A 130 -11.64 -26.12 -17.22
N SER A 131 -12.54 -25.20 -17.57
CA SER A 131 -13.47 -25.40 -18.69
C SER A 131 -12.74 -25.52 -20.03
N ASN A 132 -11.72 -24.69 -20.27
CA ASN A 132 -10.94 -24.74 -21.51
C ASN A 132 -10.07 -26.01 -21.63
N LYS A 133 -9.57 -26.56 -20.51
CA LYS A 133 -8.86 -27.85 -20.52
C LYS A 133 -9.76 -29.00 -20.95
N LYS A 134 -10.98 -29.08 -20.40
CA LYS A 134 -11.95 -30.13 -20.77
C LYS A 134 -12.33 -30.09 -22.26
N SER A 135 -12.57 -28.89 -22.82
CA SER A 135 -12.91 -28.76 -24.24
C SER A 135 -11.75 -29.10 -25.19
N THR A 136 -10.50 -28.98 -24.73
CA THR A 136 -9.32 -29.33 -25.53
C THR A 136 -9.03 -30.82 -25.45
N GLU A 137 -9.22 -31.46 -24.30
CA GLU A 137 -9.03 -32.91 -24.13
C GLU A 137 -10.07 -33.73 -24.91
N GLU A 138 -11.33 -33.28 -25.01
CA GLU A 138 -12.37 -34.00 -25.76
C GLU A 138 -12.21 -33.94 -27.28
N LYS A 139 -11.57 -32.92 -27.85
CA LYS A 139 -11.40 -32.76 -29.31
C LYS A 139 -10.17 -33.43 -29.90
N ASP A 140 -9.31 -33.99 -29.05
CA ASP A 140 -7.95 -34.38 -29.43
C ASP A 140 -7.71 -35.90 -29.41
N HIS A 141 -8.77 -36.69 -29.23
CA HIS A 141 -8.70 -38.15 -29.16
C HIS A 141 -8.71 -38.87 -30.51
N ASP A 142 -9.00 -38.20 -31.64
CA ASP A 142 -9.22 -38.89 -32.91
C ASP A 142 -8.11 -38.77 -33.97
N ASN A 143 -7.01 -38.03 -33.75
CA ASN A 143 -5.98 -37.88 -34.81
C ASN A 143 -4.53 -37.67 -34.33
N ARG A 144 -4.15 -38.14 -33.14
CA ARG A 144 -2.75 -38.00 -32.67
C ARG A 144 -1.91 -39.21 -33.08
N HIS A 145 -1.27 -39.12 -34.26
CA HIS A 145 -0.02 -39.85 -34.49
C HIS A 145 0.99 -39.45 -33.38
N PRO A 146 1.80 -40.38 -32.85
CA PRO A 146 2.78 -40.05 -31.82
C PRO A 146 3.73 -38.96 -32.35
N PRO A 147 3.96 -37.86 -31.61
CA PRO A 147 4.82 -36.79 -32.09
C PRO A 147 6.25 -37.33 -32.22
N ASP A 148 6.83 -37.16 -33.41
CA ASP A 148 8.21 -37.52 -33.70
C ASP A 148 9.13 -36.82 -32.68
N ARG A 149 9.76 -37.61 -31.80
CA ARG A 149 10.61 -37.13 -30.70
C ARG A 149 11.92 -36.49 -31.17
N ARG A 150 12.15 -36.36 -32.48
CA ARG A 150 13.40 -35.86 -33.08
C ARG A 150 13.52 -34.33 -33.17
N ARG A 151 12.57 -33.56 -32.65
CA ARG A 151 12.67 -32.08 -32.62
C ARG A 151 12.42 -31.48 -31.24
N ARG A 152 13.24 -31.85 -30.25
CA ARG A 152 13.45 -31.03 -29.06
C ARG A 152 14.60 -30.05 -29.30
N MET A 153 14.38 -29.09 -30.19
CA MET A 153 15.15 -27.83 -30.15
C MET A 153 14.53 -26.97 -29.03
N PRO A 154 15.32 -26.27 -28.21
CA PRO A 154 14.75 -25.25 -27.32
C PRO A 154 13.92 -24.28 -28.16
N TRP A 155 12.77 -23.87 -27.64
CA TRP A 155 11.91 -22.86 -28.27
C TRP A 155 12.69 -21.55 -28.38
N VAL A 156 13.41 -21.38 -29.48
CA VAL A 156 13.90 -20.08 -29.90
C VAL A 156 12.69 -19.37 -30.48
N VAL A 157 12.09 -18.46 -29.72
CA VAL A 157 11.16 -17.47 -30.26
C VAL A 157 11.99 -16.58 -31.19
N ARG A 158 12.15 -17.01 -32.44
CA ARG A 158 12.52 -16.09 -33.49
C ARG A 158 11.29 -15.26 -33.74
N LEU A 159 11.27 -14.03 -33.21
CA LEU A 159 10.35 -13.00 -33.68
C LEU A 159 10.48 -13.02 -35.20
N GLY A 160 9.43 -13.52 -35.86
CA GLY A 160 9.39 -13.55 -37.30
C GLY A 160 9.59 -12.13 -37.77
N THR A 161 10.43 -11.95 -38.78
CA THR A 161 10.65 -10.70 -39.49
C THR A 161 9.37 -10.13 -40.14
N GLY A 162 8.19 -10.63 -39.77
CA GLY A 162 6.85 -10.28 -40.24
C GLY A 162 5.97 -9.58 -39.20
N ASP A 163 6.13 -9.84 -37.89
CA ASP A 163 5.20 -9.31 -36.87
C ASP A 163 5.56 -7.88 -36.42
N ILE A 164 6.77 -7.42 -36.74
CA ILE A 164 7.25 -6.04 -36.48
C ILE A 164 7.21 -5.20 -37.77
N VAL A 165 6.79 -5.74 -38.92
CA VAL A 165 6.88 -5.07 -40.24
C VAL A 165 6.01 -3.82 -40.37
N GLY A 166 5.10 -3.56 -39.43
CA GLY A 166 4.25 -2.37 -39.46
C GLY A 166 4.66 -1.24 -38.50
N LYS A 167 5.61 -1.46 -37.59
CA LYS A 167 6.04 -0.43 -36.62
C LYS A 167 7.53 -0.28 -36.71
N ASP A 168 7.99 0.93 -37.02
CA ASP A 168 9.41 1.24 -37.07
C ASP A 168 10.06 0.76 -35.79
N ARG A 169 11.16 0.01 -35.91
CA ARG A 169 11.91 -0.56 -34.79
C ARG A 169 12.24 0.49 -33.72
N LEU A 170 12.36 1.76 -34.15
CA LEU A 170 12.53 2.95 -33.32
C LEU A 170 11.33 3.24 -32.41
N GLU A 171 10.09 3.11 -32.90
CA GLU A 171 8.87 3.34 -32.11
C GLU A 171 8.68 2.27 -31.04
N VAL A 172 8.97 1.01 -31.38
CA VAL A 172 8.96 -0.10 -30.42
C VAL A 172 10.02 0.13 -29.36
N MET A 173 11.24 0.51 -29.75
CA MET A 173 12.32 0.82 -28.81
C MET A 173 11.95 1.97 -27.87
N ASN A 174 11.28 3.00 -28.40
CA ASN A 174 10.79 4.14 -27.62
C ASN A 174 9.59 3.82 -26.72
N GLY A 175 8.95 2.66 -26.86
CA GLY A 175 7.80 2.22 -26.05
C GLY A 175 8.17 1.30 -24.88
N VAL A 176 9.36 0.70 -24.90
CA VAL A 176 9.82 -0.19 -23.82
C VAL A 176 10.47 0.65 -22.72
N PHE A 177 10.26 0.27 -21.46
CA PHE A 177 10.79 0.93 -20.25
C PHE A 177 10.23 2.33 -19.95
N LYS A 178 9.05 2.68 -20.48
CA LYS A 178 8.33 3.87 -20.01
C LYS A 178 7.62 3.55 -18.68
N PRO A 179 7.78 4.37 -17.64
CA PRO A 179 7.01 4.22 -16.42
C PRO A 179 5.53 4.54 -16.69
N ASP A 180 4.62 3.77 -16.09
CA ASP A 180 3.16 4.00 -16.18
C ASP A 180 2.71 5.31 -15.48
N ILE A 181 3.62 5.94 -14.74
CA ILE A 181 3.40 7.17 -13.99
C ILE A 181 4.05 8.33 -14.75
N PRO A 182 3.36 9.47 -14.94
CA PRO A 182 3.97 10.63 -15.58
C PRO A 182 5.21 11.05 -14.78
N MET A 183 6.37 11.01 -15.45
CA MET A 183 7.62 11.47 -14.85
C MET A 183 7.57 12.99 -14.68
N PRO A 184 8.21 13.54 -13.63
CA PRO A 184 8.46 14.96 -13.55
C PRO A 184 9.19 15.40 -14.82
N THR A 185 8.57 16.30 -15.58
CA THR A 185 9.17 16.89 -16.79
C THR A 185 10.13 18.02 -16.46
N MET A 186 10.20 18.40 -15.18
CA MET A 186 10.97 19.53 -14.68
C MET A 186 12.31 19.04 -14.11
N THR A 187 13.39 19.71 -14.51
CA THR A 187 14.75 19.41 -14.05
C THR A 187 14.94 19.82 -12.58
N LEU A 188 15.95 19.26 -11.91
CA LEU A 188 16.30 19.67 -10.54
C LEU A 188 16.59 21.18 -10.46
N ASP A 189 17.25 21.73 -11.48
CA ASP A 189 17.61 23.15 -11.53
C ASP A 189 16.38 24.05 -11.65
N GLU A 190 15.39 23.66 -12.47
CA GLU A 190 14.10 24.35 -12.55
C GLU A 190 13.34 24.29 -11.22
N TRP A 191 13.44 23.18 -10.48
CA TRP A 191 12.86 23.05 -9.15
C TRP A 191 13.52 24.00 -8.13
N ALA A 192 14.85 24.05 -8.12
CA ALA A 192 15.61 24.97 -7.27
C ALA A 192 15.30 26.44 -7.58
N ALA A 193 15.12 26.79 -8.86
CA ALA A 193 14.76 28.14 -9.27
C ALA A 193 13.34 28.53 -8.80
N ILE A 194 12.38 27.61 -8.88
CA ILE A 194 11.01 27.84 -8.38
C ILE A 194 11.00 28.00 -6.86
N GLU A 195 11.78 27.20 -6.15
CA GLU A 195 11.92 27.30 -4.70
C GLU A 195 12.54 28.65 -4.29
N GLN A 196 13.63 29.06 -4.93
CA GLN A 196 14.24 30.39 -4.73
C GLN A 196 13.27 31.54 -5.05
N GLN A 197 12.50 31.42 -6.13
CA GLN A 197 11.52 32.43 -6.51
C GLN A 197 10.36 32.51 -5.49
N ASN A 198 9.94 31.38 -4.94
CA ASN A 198 8.92 31.34 -3.89
C ASN A 198 9.44 31.92 -2.57
N MET A 199 10.71 31.68 -2.22
CA MET A 199 11.35 32.29 -1.05
C MET A 199 11.40 33.82 -1.16
N MET A 200 11.85 34.36 -2.30
CA MET A 200 11.86 35.82 -2.54
C MET A 200 10.44 36.43 -2.53
N LYS A 201 9.44 35.69 -3.02
CA LYS A 201 8.03 36.10 -2.95
C LYS A 201 7.46 36.04 -1.53
N SER A 202 7.91 35.10 -0.69
CA SER A 202 7.49 35.06 0.71
C SER A 202 8.16 36.13 1.57
N GLU A 203 9.42 36.48 1.30
CA GLU A 203 10.11 37.57 2.01
C GLU A 203 9.44 38.94 1.75
N THR A 204 8.97 39.18 0.53
CA THR A 204 8.24 40.42 0.20
C THR A 204 6.83 40.53 0.80
N ILE A 205 6.31 39.47 1.44
CA ILE A 205 4.99 39.45 2.10
C ILE A 205 5.11 39.59 3.63
N ASN A 206 6.29 39.37 4.22
CA ASN A 206 6.47 39.24 5.68
C ASN A 206 7.18 40.44 6.36
N ASP A 207 7.22 41.62 5.73
CA ASP A 207 7.82 42.83 6.35
C ASP A 207 6.94 43.50 7.44
N ASP A 208 5.86 42.85 7.88
CA ASP A 208 5.03 43.30 9.02
C ASP A 208 4.71 42.10 9.92
N ASP A 209 5.65 41.73 10.80
CA ASP A 209 5.38 41.18 12.13
C ASP A 209 6.71 40.76 12.80
N GLY A 210 7.35 41.73 13.47
CA GLY A 210 8.41 41.44 14.42
C GLY A 210 7.81 40.87 15.70
N ILE A 211 8.25 39.66 16.11
CA ILE A 211 8.53 39.19 17.48
C ILE A 211 8.60 37.64 17.46
N SER A 212 9.77 37.08 17.85
CA SER A 212 10.02 35.71 18.37
C SER A 212 11.13 34.90 17.66
N SER A 213 12.33 35.46 17.46
CA SER A 213 13.46 34.71 16.86
C SER A 213 14.31 33.89 17.86
N GLY A 214 13.92 33.77 19.13
CA GLY A 214 14.82 33.23 20.18
C GLY A 214 14.70 31.73 20.48
N LYS A 215 13.65 31.05 20.02
CA LYS A 215 13.40 29.62 20.34
C LYS A 215 13.55 28.68 19.15
N GLU A 216 13.40 29.18 17.93
CA GLU A 216 13.50 28.37 16.72
C GLU A 216 14.96 28.01 16.41
N GLU A 217 15.92 28.91 16.68
CA GLU A 217 17.35 28.65 16.45
C GLU A 217 17.88 27.48 17.30
N GLU A 218 17.49 27.37 18.59
CA GLU A 218 17.90 26.24 19.44
C GLU A 218 17.29 24.89 18.98
N GLU A 219 16.04 24.90 18.52
CA GLU A 219 15.38 23.70 17.99
C GLU A 219 15.98 23.24 16.67
N GLU A 220 16.40 24.17 15.82
CA GLU A 220 17.10 23.90 14.57
C GLU A 220 18.49 23.31 14.80
N GLU A 221 19.26 23.86 15.73
CA GLU A 221 20.56 23.30 16.13
C GLU A 221 20.43 21.89 16.71
N LEU A 222 19.42 21.64 17.55
CA LEU A 222 19.12 20.30 18.10
C LEU A 222 18.71 19.31 17.01
N LYS A 223 18.02 19.78 15.96
CA LYS A 223 17.56 18.96 14.84
C LYS A 223 18.71 18.66 13.87
N ALA A 224 19.58 19.63 13.58
CA ALA A 224 20.79 19.43 12.81
C ALA A 224 21.72 18.40 13.47
N ARG A 225 21.87 18.48 14.81
CA ARG A 225 22.66 17.50 15.57
C ARG A 225 22.09 16.09 15.53
N LYS A 226 20.76 15.96 15.60
CA LYS A 226 20.06 14.66 15.44
C LYS A 226 20.20 14.07 14.03
N TRP A 227 20.34 14.94 13.02
CA TRP A 227 20.60 14.53 11.64
C TRP A 227 22.05 14.08 11.42
N ASP A 228 23.01 14.58 12.19
CA ASP A 228 24.40 14.08 12.17
C ASP A 228 24.57 12.75 12.92
N ASP A 229 23.84 12.56 14.02
CA ASP A 229 23.94 11.36 14.87
C ASP A 229 23.15 10.15 14.35
N TRP A 230 22.43 10.26 13.22
CA TRP A 230 21.73 9.11 12.67
C TRP A 230 22.74 8.07 12.16
N LYS A 231 22.57 6.82 12.63
CA LYS A 231 23.35 5.68 12.15
C LYS A 231 22.43 4.75 11.38
N ASP A 232 22.95 4.25 10.27
CA ASP A 232 22.30 3.22 9.47
C ASP A 232 22.42 1.88 10.22
N ASP A 233 21.34 1.44 10.86
CA ASP A 233 21.24 0.13 11.53
C ASP A 233 21.31 -1.05 10.53
N HIS A 234 21.26 -0.78 9.21
CA HIS A 234 21.27 -1.80 8.16
C HIS A 234 22.42 -1.55 7.18
N PRO A 235 23.68 -1.76 7.58
CA PRO A 235 24.83 -1.56 6.71
C PRO A 235 24.63 -2.30 5.38
N ARG A 236 24.84 -1.58 4.27
CA ARG A 236 24.68 -2.09 2.90
C ARG A 236 25.23 -3.51 2.77
N GLY A 237 24.37 -4.47 2.40
CA GLY A 237 24.74 -5.86 2.16
C GLY A 237 24.46 -6.84 3.31
N SER A 238 23.59 -6.50 4.25
CA SER A 238 23.02 -7.45 5.23
C SER A 238 21.99 -8.43 4.61
N GLY A 239 21.51 -8.17 3.40
CA GLY A 239 20.56 -9.01 2.67
C GLY A 239 21.19 -9.82 1.53
N ASN A 240 20.94 -11.13 1.56
CA ASN A 240 21.10 -12.13 0.48
C ASN A 240 22.52 -12.40 -0.06
N LYS A 241 23.43 -12.83 0.82
CA LYS A 241 24.76 -13.38 0.44
C LYS A 241 24.83 -14.92 0.44
N MET A 242 23.74 -15.60 0.79
CA MET A 242 23.69 -17.05 0.95
C MET A 242 22.69 -17.66 -0.03
N ALA A 243 23.02 -17.69 -1.32
CA ALA A 243 22.60 -18.69 -2.33
C ALA A 243 22.69 -18.09 -3.74
N ASN A 244 23.89 -18.14 -4.32
CA ASN A 244 24.03 -18.40 -5.74
C ASN A 244 25.31 -19.24 -5.90
N ILE A 245 25.15 -20.54 -5.65
CA ILE A 245 26.12 -21.54 -6.09
C ILE A 245 25.67 -21.89 -7.52
N GLY A 246 26.42 -21.36 -8.49
CA GLY A 246 26.28 -21.71 -9.90
C GLY A 246 26.84 -23.09 -10.22
#